data_AF-A0A5S3UB39-F1
#
_entry.id   AF-A0A5S3UB39-F1
#
_cell.length_a   1.000
_cell.length_b   1.000
_cell.length_c   1.000
_cell.angle_alpha   90.00
_cell.angle_beta   90.00
_cell.angle_gamma   90.00
#
_symmetry.space_group_name_H-M   'P 1'
#
loop_
_entity.id
_entity.type
_entity.pdbx_description
1 polymer ?
#
loop_
_entity_poly.entity_id
_entity_poly.type
_entity_poly.pdbx_seq_one_letter_code
_entity_poly.pdbx_strand_id
1 'polypeptide(L)'
;MTKTEKRQDKAIRIALTQACELAKDQVHEFSWLTHTADLKKLPQSLKVSCYCKELPLTAEQTQLITNLIIKELSAVDLAINAKAISFLKE
;
A
#
# COMPACT_ATOMS: atom_id res chain seq x y z
N MET A 1 -21.83 -10.03 2.79
CA MET A 1 -20.90 -10.97 2.15
C MET A 1 -21.47 -11.41 0.81
N THR A 2 -21.42 -10.51 -0.17
CA THR A 2 -21.61 -10.86 -1.59
C THR A 2 -20.31 -11.45 -2.14
N LYS A 3 -20.40 -12.24 -3.22
CA LYS A 3 -19.24 -12.90 -3.86
C LYS A 3 -18.12 -11.91 -4.23
N THR A 4 -18.47 -10.66 -4.49
CA THR A 4 -17.55 -9.57 -4.84
C THR A 4 -16.63 -9.19 -3.68
N GLU A 5 -17.16 -9.03 -2.46
CA GLU A 5 -16.39 -8.62 -1.28
C GLU A 5 -15.26 -9.62 -0.96
N LYS A 6 -15.54 -10.93 -1.06
CA LYS A 6 -14.55 -11.98 -0.79
C LYS A 6 -13.40 -11.98 -1.79
N ARG A 7 -13.69 -11.70 -3.07
CA ARG A 7 -12.66 -11.63 -4.11
C ARG A 7 -11.78 -10.40 -3.91
N GLN A 8 -12.38 -9.28 -3.53
CA GLN A 8 -11.68 -8.03 -3.25
C GLN A 8 -10.75 -8.15 -2.03
N ASP A 9 -11.22 -8.69 -0.90
CA ASP A 9 -10.36 -8.87 0.29
C ASP A 9 -9.10 -9.69 -0.03
N LYS A 10 -9.28 -10.81 -0.74
CA LYS A 10 -8.16 -11.67 -1.16
C LYS A 10 -7.19 -10.90 -2.06
N ALA A 11 -7.71 -10.15 -3.02
CA ALA A 11 -6.90 -9.41 -3.97
C ALA A 11 -6.12 -8.28 -3.26
N ILE A 12 -6.75 -7.55 -2.35
CA ILE A 12 -6.14 -6.48 -1.54
C ILE A 12 -4.95 -7.01 -0.73
N ARG A 13 -5.13 -8.13 -0.04
CA ARG A 13 -4.05 -8.76 0.73
C ARG A 13 -2.86 -9.10 -0.15
N ILE A 14 -3.10 -9.67 -1.32
CA ILE A 14 -2.04 -10.06 -2.27
C ILE A 14 -1.34 -8.81 -2.82
N ALA A 15 -2.11 -7.83 -3.33
CA ALA A 15 -1.61 -6.58 -3.87
C ALA A 15 -0.74 -5.82 -2.85
N LEU A 16 -1.17 -5.73 -1.59
CA LEU A 16 -0.41 -5.04 -0.55
C LEU A 16 0.82 -5.83 -0.09
N THR A 17 0.76 -7.16 -0.12
CA THR A 17 1.93 -8.00 0.13
C THR A 17 2.97 -7.79 -0.97
N GLN A 18 2.55 -7.83 -2.24
CA GLN A 18 3.42 -7.58 -3.39
C GLN A 18 4.00 -6.16 -3.37
N ALA A 19 3.18 -5.15 -3.10
CA ALA A 19 3.66 -3.77 -2.94
C ALA A 19 4.70 -3.65 -1.81
N CYS A 20 4.51 -4.36 -0.69
CA CYS A 20 5.46 -4.38 0.42
C CYS A 20 6.79 -5.03 0.02
N GLU A 21 6.74 -6.18 -0.67
CA GLU A 21 7.94 -6.88 -1.14
C GLU A 21 8.69 -6.05 -2.19
N LEU A 22 7.99 -5.47 -3.16
CA LEU A 22 8.59 -4.60 -4.18
C LEU A 22 9.20 -3.34 -3.57
N ALA A 23 8.53 -2.75 -2.56
CA ALA A 23 9.07 -1.60 -1.85
C ALA A 23 10.34 -1.97 -1.08
N LYS A 24 10.39 -3.15 -0.42
CA LYS A 24 11.62 -3.65 0.23
C LYS A 24 12.75 -3.92 -0.75
N ASP A 25 12.42 -4.49 -1.90
CA ASP A 25 13.41 -4.88 -2.92
C ASP A 25 14.07 -3.65 -3.54
N GLN A 26 13.27 -2.60 -3.82
CA GLN A 26 13.78 -1.36 -4.39
C GLN A 26 14.37 -0.40 -3.35
N VAL A 27 13.85 -0.42 -2.12
CA VAL A 27 14.25 0.51 -1.05
C VAL A 27 14.79 -0.28 0.13
N HIS A 28 16.12 -0.32 0.27
CA HIS A 28 16.75 -1.03 1.38
C HIS A 28 16.40 -0.43 2.76
N GLU A 29 16.11 0.87 2.78
CA GLU A 29 15.69 1.61 3.97
C GLU A 29 14.24 1.31 4.37
N PHE A 30 13.44 0.71 3.49
CA PHE A 30 12.04 0.38 3.76
C PHE A 30 11.93 -0.91 4.58
N SER A 31 11.19 -0.85 5.69
CA SER A 31 11.12 -1.94 6.67
C SER A 31 9.87 -2.80 6.52
N TRP A 32 8.70 -2.19 6.34
CA TRP A 32 7.41 -2.86 6.07
C TRP A 32 6.32 -1.81 5.83
N LEU A 33 5.18 -2.22 5.28
CA LEU A 33 3.96 -1.42 5.29
C LEU A 33 2.83 -2.17 5.97
N THR A 34 1.92 -1.40 6.56
CA THR A 34 0.62 -1.88 7.02
C THR A 34 -0.48 -1.16 6.30
N HIS A 35 -1.62 -1.82 6.17
CA HIS A 35 -2.80 -1.26 5.55
C HIS A 35 -4.00 -1.47 6.45
N THR A 36 -4.85 -0.46 6.50
CA THR A 36 -6.15 -0.52 7.14
C THR A 36 -7.18 -0.25 6.07
N ALA A 37 -8.04 -1.23 5.79
CA ALA A 37 -9.01 -1.19 4.73
C ALA A 37 -10.37 -1.70 5.22
N ASP A 38 -11.40 -0.86 5.21
CA ASP A 38 -12.76 -1.31 5.53
C ASP A 38 -13.47 -1.83 4.29
N LEU A 39 -13.65 -3.15 4.19
CA LEU A 39 -14.38 -3.81 3.09
C LEU A 39 -15.77 -3.20 2.82
N LYS A 40 -16.42 -2.62 3.84
CA LYS A 40 -17.74 -1.96 3.72
C LYS A 40 -17.69 -0.54 3.14
N LYS A 41 -16.53 0.11 3.12
CA LYS A 41 -16.33 1.51 2.71
C LYS A 41 -15.13 1.69 1.76
N LEU A 42 -14.75 0.63 1.05
CA LEU A 42 -13.77 0.75 -0.03
C LEU A 42 -14.37 1.55 -1.20
N PRO A 43 -13.58 2.38 -1.90
CA PRO A 43 -12.12 2.58 -1.76
C PRO A 43 -11.71 3.69 -0.76
N GLN A 44 -12.67 4.41 -0.18
CA GLN A 44 -12.41 5.66 0.55
C GLN A 44 -11.79 5.46 1.94
N SER A 45 -11.93 4.29 2.55
CA SER A 45 -11.43 3.99 3.91
C SER A 45 -10.04 3.35 3.94
N LEU A 46 -9.41 3.09 2.77
CA LEU A 46 -8.11 2.43 2.73
C LEU A 46 -6.98 3.43 3.07
N LYS A 47 -6.21 3.10 4.10
CA LYS A 47 -5.03 3.85 4.54
C LYS A 47 -3.82 2.93 4.56
N VAL A 48 -2.69 3.43 4.08
CA VAL A 48 -1.43 2.69 4.06
C VAL A 48 -0.41 3.45 4.88
N SER A 49 0.24 2.74 5.81
CA SER A 49 1.32 3.28 6.62
C SER A 49 2.60 2.52 6.30
N CYS A 50 3.55 3.22 5.69
CA CYS A 50 4.87 2.71 5.34
C CYS A 50 5.86 3.02 6.46
N TYR A 51 6.51 1.99 7.00
CA TYR A 51 7.52 2.08 8.03
C TYR A 51 8.91 1.87 7.43
N CYS A 52 9.77 2.88 7.60
CA CYS A 52 11.13 2.89 7.08
C CYS A 52 12.13 3.00 8.23
N LYS A 53 13.24 2.28 8.14
CA LYS A 53 14.31 2.28 9.14
C LYS A 53 15.10 3.57 9.11
N GLU A 54 15.41 4.04 7.90
CA GLU A 54 16.20 5.24 7.67
C GLU A 54 15.32 6.31 6.99
N LEU A 55 15.37 7.52 7.56
CA LEU A 55 14.66 8.70 7.08
C LEU A 55 15.63 9.89 7.18
N PRO A 56 15.64 10.82 6.21
CA PRO A 56 14.65 10.96 5.12
C PRO A 56 14.95 10.11 3.88
N LEU A 57 13.92 9.41 3.39
CA LEU A 57 13.93 8.80 2.07
C LEU A 57 14.08 9.89 1.00
N THR A 58 14.74 9.57 -0.10
CA THR A 58 14.75 10.47 -1.27
C THR A 58 13.35 10.57 -1.89
N ALA A 59 13.10 11.69 -2.57
CA ALA A 59 11.82 11.93 -3.26
C ALA A 59 11.51 10.80 -4.25
N GLU A 60 12.54 10.26 -4.93
CA GLU A 60 12.44 9.12 -5.82
C GLU A 60 11.94 7.86 -5.11
N GLN A 61 12.53 7.49 -3.97
CA GLN A 61 12.10 6.31 -3.19
C GLN A 61 10.67 6.47 -2.71
N THR A 62 10.32 7.65 -2.20
CA THR A 62 8.97 7.96 -1.70
C THR A 62 7.94 7.88 -2.83
N GLN A 63 8.24 8.45 -3.99
CA GLN A 63 7.38 8.37 -5.18
C GLN A 63 7.28 6.95 -5.71
N LEU A 64 8.37 6.19 -5.70
CA LEU A 64 8.42 4.81 -6.17
C LEU A 64 7.56 3.89 -5.30
N ILE A 65 7.71 3.94 -3.97
CA ILE A 65 6.87 3.18 -3.03
C ILE A 65 5.40 3.54 -3.23
N THR A 66 5.09 4.85 -3.32
CA THR A 66 3.73 5.34 -3.56
C THR A 66 3.17 4.79 -4.88
N ASN A 67 3.96 4.82 -5.95
CA ASN A 67 3.54 4.35 -7.27
C ASN A 67 3.28 2.84 -7.27
N LEU A 68 4.16 2.05 -6.64
CA LEU A 68 3.99 0.60 -6.49
C LEU A 68 2.68 0.27 -5.77
N ILE A 69 2.41 0.92 -4.64
CA ILE A 69 1.19 0.71 -3.86
C ILE A 69 -0.04 1.08 -4.67
N ILE A 70 -0.04 2.23 -5.34
CA ILE A 70 -1.17 2.67 -6.18
C ILE A 70 -1.38 1.71 -7.35
N LYS A 71 -0.30 1.25 -7.99
CA LYS A 71 -0.36 0.32 -9.12
C LYS A 71 -0.97 -1.03 -8.72
N GLU A 72 -0.50 -1.60 -7.62
CA GLU A 72 -1.01 -2.87 -7.10
C GLU A 72 -2.48 -2.76 -6.65
N LEU A 73 -2.84 -1.65 -5.98
CA LEU A 73 -4.22 -1.40 -5.58
C LEU A 73 -5.14 -1.12 -6.78
N SER A 74 -4.65 -0.43 -7.80
CA SER A 74 -5.42 -0.18 -9.03
C SER A 74 -5.72 -1.47 -9.78
N ALA A 75 -4.85 -2.50 -9.68
CA ALA A 75 -5.10 -3.81 -10.28
C ALA A 75 -6.27 -4.56 -9.64
N VAL A 76 -6.67 -4.19 -8.42
CA VAL A 76 -7.78 -4.79 -7.67
C VAL A 76 -9.02 -3.89 -7.62
N ASP A 77 -9.12 -2.95 -8.57
CA ASP A 77 -10.20 -1.95 -8.70
C ASP A 77 -10.29 -1.02 -7.47
N LEU A 78 -9.14 -0.74 -6.85
CA LEU A 78 -9.00 0.16 -5.71
C LEU A 78 -8.12 1.35 -6.06
N ALA A 79 -8.77 2.43 -6.46
CA ALA A 79 -8.10 3.71 -6.62
C ALA A 79 -7.97 4.41 -5.26
N ILE A 80 -6.76 4.38 -4.68
CA ILE A 80 -6.42 5.25 -3.54
C ILE A 80 -5.58 6.43 -3.99
N ASN A 81 -5.61 7.49 -3.18
CA ASN A 81 -4.77 8.65 -3.40
C ASN A 81 -3.44 8.51 -2.67
N ALA A 82 -2.35 9.07 -3.21
CA ALA A 82 -1.05 9.15 -2.53
C ALA A 82 -1.16 9.80 -1.14
N LYS A 83 -2.14 10.69 -0.92
CA LYS A 83 -2.45 11.26 0.39
C LYS A 83 -2.89 10.25 1.46
N ALA A 84 -3.32 9.06 1.06
CA ALA A 84 -3.66 7.98 1.99
C ALA A 84 -2.45 7.15 2.42
N ILE A 85 -1.27 7.42 1.85
CA ILE A 85 -0.01 6.76 2.15
C ILE A 85 0.79 7.67 3.10
N SER A 86 1.01 7.18 4.31
CA SER A 86 1.80 7.86 5.33
C SER A 86 3.16 7.18 5.45
N PHE A 87 4.24 7.95 5.43
CA PHE A 87 5.58 7.47 5.70
C PHE A 87 5.94 7.76 7.15
N LEU A 88 6.30 6.72 7.89
CA LEU A 88 6.59 6.75 9.31
C LEU A 88 7.96 6.10 9.54
N LYS A 89 8.63 6.55 10.60
CA LYS A 89 9.86 5.91 11.08
C LYS A 89 9.49 4.67 11.91
N GLU A 90 10.13 3.54 11.63
CA GLU A 90 10.12 2.35 12.50
C GLU A 90 10.87 2.60 13.82
#